data_AF-A0A379S5B6-F1
#
_entry.id   AF-A0A379S5B6-F1
#
_cell.length_a   1.000
_cell.length_b   1.000
_cell.length_c   1.000
_cell.angle_alpha   90.00
_cell.angle_beta   90.00
_cell.angle_gamma   90.00
#
_symmetry.space_group_name_H-M   'P 1'
#
loop_
_entity.id
_entity.type
_entity.pdbx_description
1 polymer ?
#
loop_
_entity_poly.entity_id
_entity_poly.type
_entity_poly.pdbx_seq_one_letter_code
_entity_poly.pdbx_strand_id
1 'polypeptide(L)'
;MERVKTLENPPPPEALTFLSRLLTGEVPTSSQEVATQFRVRFQQLTGPLMAKSVEDTLFFRQNMGLALNEVGAEPVAHHFSIERFHHEMKTRQARQPDALSGTSTHDTKRGEDARARLYTLTEAPEQWERMPCPLAADESDPCQIFKGWHGAKIGGYMDVISGANRRLASDVTTTG
;
A
#
# COMPACT_ATOMS: atom_id res chain seq x y z
N MET A 1 19.72 3.82 -1.18
CA MET A 1 20.95 3.02 -1.40
C MET A 1 21.31 2.18 -0.18
N GLU A 2 21.33 2.75 1.02
CA GLU A 2 21.85 2.05 2.21
C GLU A 2 21.03 0.82 2.64
N ARG A 3 19.71 0.85 2.49
CA ARG A 3 18.85 -0.33 2.68
C ARG A 3 19.06 -1.46 1.67
N VAL A 4 19.58 -1.16 0.47
CA VAL A 4 19.80 -2.16 -0.59
C VAL A 4 21.13 -2.88 -0.38
N LYS A 5 22.12 -2.19 0.19
CA LYS A 5 23.43 -2.76 0.53
C LYS A 5 23.37 -3.78 1.66
N THR A 6 22.31 -3.75 2.48
CA THR A 6 22.11 -4.65 3.63
C THR A 6 21.31 -5.91 3.29
N LEU A 7 21.01 -6.16 2.01
CA LEU A 7 20.31 -7.36 1.58
C LEU A 7 21.21 -8.60 1.71
N GLU A 8 20.60 -9.77 1.86
CA GLU A 8 21.29 -11.07 2.00
C GLU A 8 22.17 -11.41 0.79
N ASN A 9 21.80 -10.91 -0.39
CA ASN A 9 22.63 -10.94 -1.60
C ASN A 9 22.59 -9.54 -2.27
N PRO A 10 23.44 -8.60 -1.83
CA PRO A 10 23.38 -7.23 -2.32
C PRO A 10 23.91 -7.15 -3.76
N PRO A 11 23.30 -6.33 -4.63
CA PRO A 11 23.87 -6.10 -5.94
C PRO A 11 25.25 -5.44 -5.82
N PRO A 12 26.15 -5.64 -6.81
CA PRO A 12 27.49 -5.07 -6.76
C PRO A 12 27.45 -3.55 -6.54
N PRO A 13 28.18 -3.00 -5.54
CA PRO A 13 28.13 -1.58 -5.21
C PRO A 13 28.50 -0.66 -6.39
N GLU A 14 29.39 -1.10 -7.26
CA GLU A 14 29.77 -0.39 -8.48
C GLU A 14 28.59 -0.26 -9.46
N ALA A 15 27.74 -1.29 -9.57
CA ALA A 15 26.56 -1.25 -10.44
C ALA A 15 25.53 -0.25 -9.91
N LEU A 16 25.29 -0.24 -8.59
CA LEU A 16 24.40 0.73 -7.96
C LEU A 16 24.92 2.16 -8.10
N THR A 17 26.22 2.36 -7.92
CA THR A 17 26.87 3.67 -8.07
C THR A 17 26.77 4.16 -9.51
N PHE A 18 27.01 3.27 -10.48
CA PHE A 18 26.87 3.57 -11.89
C PHE A 18 25.44 3.98 -12.25
N LEU A 19 24.44 3.19 -11.85
CA LEU A 19 23.03 3.51 -12.08
C LEU A 19 22.62 4.82 -11.39
N SER A 20 23.08 5.08 -10.16
CA SER A 20 22.82 6.33 -9.46
C SER A 20 23.31 7.53 -10.27
N ARG A 21 24.58 7.51 -10.69
CA ARG A 21 25.19 8.59 -11.48
C ARG A 21 24.49 8.77 -12.83
N LEU A 22 24.12 7.66 -13.46
CA LEU A 22 23.36 7.68 -14.71
C LEU A 22 21.98 8.33 -14.54
N LEU A 23 21.28 8.04 -13.42
CA LEU A 23 19.96 8.58 -13.13
C LEU A 23 19.98 10.04 -12.62
N THR A 24 21.05 10.47 -11.95
CA THR A 24 21.24 11.86 -11.49
C THR A 24 21.90 12.76 -12.53
N GLY A 25 22.48 12.19 -13.60
CA GLY A 25 23.17 12.94 -14.65
C GLY A 25 24.63 13.28 -14.34
N GLU A 26 25.22 12.65 -13.31
CA GLU A 26 26.62 12.80 -12.89
C GLU A 26 27.59 11.99 -13.78
N VAL A 27 27.48 12.20 -15.09
CA VAL A 27 28.28 11.55 -16.14
C VAL A 27 29.16 12.57 -16.88
N PRO A 28 30.27 12.15 -17.50
CA PRO A 28 31.08 13.03 -18.33
C PRO A 28 30.25 13.70 -19.44
N THR A 29 30.65 14.91 -19.86
CA THR A 29 29.95 15.69 -20.91
C THR A 29 29.74 14.89 -22.19
N SER A 30 30.70 14.03 -22.56
CA SER A 30 30.62 13.14 -23.72
C SER A 30 29.47 12.13 -23.68
N SER A 31 28.93 11.84 -22.49
CA SER A 31 27.88 10.83 -22.28
C SER A 31 26.53 11.44 -21.88
N GLN A 32 26.44 12.77 -21.77
CA GLN A 32 25.25 13.46 -21.25
C GLN A 32 23.99 13.21 -22.08
N GLU A 33 24.11 13.20 -23.41
CA GLU A 33 22.97 12.97 -24.31
C GLU A 33 22.40 11.55 -24.14
N VAL A 34 23.28 10.54 -24.17
CA VAL A 34 22.90 9.13 -23.98
C VAL A 34 22.31 8.90 -22.58
N ALA A 35 22.92 9.49 -21.54
CA ALA A 35 22.40 9.40 -20.18
C ALA A 35 21.01 10.05 -20.05
N THR A 36 20.80 11.19 -20.70
CA THR A 36 19.49 11.86 -20.73
C THR A 36 18.44 11.00 -21.42
N GLN A 37 18.79 10.41 -22.58
CA GLN A 37 17.89 9.50 -23.29
C GLN A 37 17.53 8.29 -22.42
N PHE A 38 18.52 7.67 -21.76
CA PHE A 38 18.28 6.57 -20.84
C PHE A 38 17.33 6.97 -19.71
N ARG A 39 17.58 8.11 -19.05
CA ARG A 39 16.74 8.61 -17.95
C ARG A 39 15.29 8.83 -18.37
N VAL A 40 15.07 9.43 -19.54
CA VAL A 40 13.73 9.64 -20.08
C VAL A 40 13.02 8.31 -20.33
N ARG A 41 13.69 7.35 -20.98
CA ARG A 41 13.11 6.01 -21.21
C ARG A 41 12.85 5.25 -19.91
N PHE A 42 13.75 5.36 -18.95
CA PHE A 42 13.57 4.76 -17.63
C PHE A 42 12.33 5.34 -16.93
N GLN A 43 12.20 6.66 -16.88
CA GLN A 43 11.02 7.33 -16.30
C GLN A 43 9.72 6.95 -17.00
N GLN A 44 9.74 6.81 -18.33
CA GLN A 44 8.58 6.33 -19.11
C GLN A 44 8.15 4.90 -18.75
N LEU A 45 9.07 4.04 -18.31
CA LEU A 45 8.79 2.64 -17.99
C LEU A 45 8.45 2.40 -16.52
N THR A 46 8.99 3.21 -15.61
CA THR A 46 8.80 2.99 -14.16
C THR A 46 7.35 3.12 -13.69
N GLY A 47 6.58 4.05 -14.25
CA GLY A 47 5.15 4.20 -13.94
C GLY A 47 4.33 2.94 -14.31
N PRO A 48 4.37 2.50 -15.58
CA PRO A 48 3.72 1.25 -16.01
C PRO A 48 4.19 0.01 -15.25
N LEU A 49 5.49 -0.08 -14.93
CA LEU A 49 6.04 -1.19 -14.14
C LEU A 49 5.40 -1.25 -12.75
N MET A 50 5.31 -0.11 -12.05
CA MET A 50 4.66 -0.02 -10.74
C MET A 50 3.19 -0.43 -10.83
N ALA A 51 2.42 0.16 -11.75
CA ALA A 51 1.00 -0.18 -11.93
C ALA A 51 0.78 -1.68 -12.21
N LYS A 52 1.57 -2.27 -13.11
CA LYS A 52 1.39 -3.68 -13.49
C LYS A 52 1.83 -4.66 -12.40
N SER A 53 2.94 -4.37 -11.72
CA SER A 53 3.49 -5.27 -10.69
C SER A 53 2.81 -5.13 -9.33
N VAL A 54 2.44 -3.90 -8.93
CA VAL A 54 1.81 -3.65 -7.65
C VAL A 54 0.30 -3.74 -7.78
N GLU A 55 -0.31 -2.86 -8.58
CA GLU A 55 -1.76 -2.70 -8.62
C GLU A 55 -2.46 -3.87 -9.33
N ASP A 56 -1.89 -4.37 -10.43
CA ASP A 56 -2.48 -5.46 -11.22
C ASP A 56 -1.97 -6.86 -10.84
N THR A 57 -1.00 -6.97 -9.93
CA THR A 57 -0.44 -8.28 -9.52
C THR A 57 -0.37 -8.44 -8.00
N LEU A 58 0.41 -7.61 -7.30
CA LEU A 58 0.60 -7.77 -5.84
C LEU A 58 -0.72 -7.64 -5.07
N PHE A 59 -1.54 -6.64 -5.39
CA PHE A 59 -2.84 -6.41 -4.72
C PHE A 59 -3.86 -7.53 -4.89
N PHE A 60 -3.67 -8.41 -5.89
CA PHE A 60 -4.48 -9.61 -6.08
C PHE A 60 -3.87 -10.87 -5.43
N ARG A 61 -2.62 -10.80 -4.97
CA ARG A 61 -1.94 -11.89 -4.25
C ARG A 61 -1.94 -11.67 -2.75
N GLN A 62 -1.88 -10.41 -2.30
CA GLN A 62 -1.95 -10.04 -0.91
C GLN A 62 -3.41 -9.94 -0.46
N ASN A 63 -4.01 -11.05 -0.05
CA ASN A 63 -5.44 -11.05 0.33
C ASN A 63 -5.74 -10.41 1.70
N MET A 64 -4.70 -9.99 2.42
CA MET A 64 -4.82 -9.34 3.72
C MET A 64 -5.25 -7.90 3.59
N GLY A 65 -6.36 -7.54 4.25
CA GLY A 65 -6.82 -6.16 4.30
C GLY A 65 -7.16 -5.61 2.92
N LEU A 66 -7.95 -6.35 2.12
CA LEU A 66 -8.34 -5.99 0.75
C LEU A 66 -8.88 -4.56 0.58
N ALA A 67 -9.43 -3.96 1.64
CA ALA A 67 -9.87 -2.58 1.63
C ALA A 67 -8.72 -1.55 1.45
N LEU A 68 -7.48 -1.95 1.77
CA LEU A 68 -6.26 -1.16 1.63
C LEU A 68 -5.57 -1.36 0.27
N ASN A 69 -5.86 -2.46 -0.44
CA ASN A 69 -5.26 -2.79 -1.72
C ASN A 69 -5.97 -2.05 -2.86
N GLU A 70 -5.70 -0.77 -2.98
CA GLU A 70 -6.38 0.13 -3.91
C GLU A 70 -5.38 0.94 -4.74
N VAL A 71 -5.81 1.45 -5.90
CA VAL A 71 -4.95 2.27 -6.79
C VAL A 71 -4.35 3.44 -6.00
N GLY A 72 -3.04 3.62 -6.10
CA GLY A 72 -2.30 4.65 -5.35
C GLY A 72 -2.02 4.32 -3.87
N ALA A 73 -2.42 3.15 -3.37
CA ALA A 73 -2.05 2.71 -2.02
C ALA A 73 -0.60 2.20 -1.96
N GLU A 74 -0.01 2.28 -0.76
CA GLU A 74 1.29 1.68 -0.46
C GLU A 74 1.08 0.25 0.09
N PRO A 75 1.76 -0.78 -0.46
CA PRO A 75 1.64 -2.17 0.01
C PRO A 75 2.12 -2.40 1.45
N VAL A 76 2.83 -1.45 2.06
CA VAL A 76 3.39 -1.55 3.42
C VAL A 76 2.42 -0.98 4.46
N ALA A 77 2.35 -1.65 5.62
CA ALA A 77 1.55 -1.21 6.76
C ALA A 77 1.89 0.23 7.17
N HIS A 78 0.86 1.05 7.33
CA HIS A 78 0.99 2.38 7.90
C HIS A 78 0.22 2.51 9.20
N HIS A 79 0.79 3.26 10.15
CA HIS A 79 0.04 3.72 11.31
C HIS A 79 -0.96 4.79 10.88
N PHE A 80 -2.23 4.54 11.20
CA PHE A 80 -3.32 5.49 11.03
C PHE A 80 -3.58 6.20 12.36
N SER A 81 -3.76 7.52 12.31
CA SER A 81 -4.22 8.32 13.44
C SER A 81 -4.99 9.54 12.92
N ILE A 82 -5.94 10.03 13.72
CA ILE A 82 -6.65 11.28 13.42
C ILE A 82 -5.66 12.44 13.28
N GLU A 83 -4.65 12.50 14.14
CA GLU A 83 -3.62 13.54 14.07
C GLU A 83 -2.87 13.52 12.72
N ARG A 84 -2.44 12.33 12.28
CA ARG A 84 -1.78 12.18 10.98
C ARG A 84 -2.72 12.59 9.85
N PHE A 85 -3.99 12.16 9.90
CA PHE A 85 -4.99 12.56 8.90
C PHE A 85 -5.10 14.09 8.81
N HIS A 86 -5.27 14.79 9.93
CA HIS A 86 -5.34 16.26 9.93
C HIS A 86 -4.04 16.92 9.46
N HIS A 87 -2.88 16.34 9.78
CA HIS A 87 -1.59 16.81 9.27
C HIS A 87 -1.51 16.69 7.75
N GLU A 88 -1.89 15.55 7.17
CA GLU A 88 -1.92 15.34 5.72
C GLU A 88 -2.91 16.28 5.03
N MET A 89 -4.08 16.55 5.64
CA MET A 89 -5.05 17.50 5.10
C MET A 89 -4.49 18.94 5.04
N LYS A 90 -3.75 19.38 6.06
CA LYS A 90 -3.06 20.69 6.05
C LYS A 90 -1.98 20.74 4.97
N THR A 91 -1.18 19.68 4.84
CA THR A 91 -0.14 19.59 3.80
C THR A 91 -0.76 19.66 2.39
N ARG A 92 -1.88 18.96 2.18
CA ARG A 92 -2.65 19.02 0.94
C ARG A 92 -3.16 20.42 0.65
N GLN A 93 -3.79 21.08 1.61
CA GLN A 93 -4.29 22.46 1.45
C GLN A 93 -3.17 23.41 1.01
N ALA A 94 -1.98 23.28 1.59
CA ALA A 94 -0.84 24.14 1.26
C ALA A 94 -0.23 23.87 -0.13
N ARG A 95 -0.20 22.61 -0.58
CA ARG A 95 0.50 22.20 -1.82
C ARG A 95 -0.41 22.08 -3.03
N GLN A 96 -1.65 21.66 -2.82
CA GLN A 96 -2.61 21.27 -3.84
C GLN A 96 -4.05 21.63 -3.42
N PRO A 97 -4.36 22.92 -3.20
CA PRO A 97 -5.65 23.37 -2.69
C PRO A 97 -6.83 22.96 -3.60
N ASP A 98 -6.62 22.96 -4.92
CA ASP A 98 -7.67 22.70 -5.91
C ASP A 98 -7.70 21.24 -6.41
N ALA A 99 -6.90 20.34 -5.81
CA ALA A 99 -6.86 18.94 -6.24
C ALA A 99 -8.09 18.15 -5.80
N LEU A 100 -8.57 17.25 -6.66
CA LEU A 100 -9.73 16.39 -6.40
C LEU A 100 -9.49 15.38 -5.28
N SER A 101 -10.43 15.28 -4.34
CA SER A 101 -10.45 14.21 -3.32
C SER A 101 -11.40 13.10 -3.77
N GLY A 102 -10.88 12.17 -4.57
CA GLY A 102 -11.64 11.03 -5.07
C GLY A 102 -11.68 9.87 -4.08
N THR A 103 -12.86 9.34 -3.82
CA THR A 103 -13.07 8.13 -3.02
C THR A 103 -13.41 6.91 -3.88
N SER A 104 -13.91 7.12 -5.11
CA SER A 104 -14.08 6.06 -6.10
C SER A 104 -13.93 6.63 -7.52
N THR A 105 -13.43 5.81 -8.43
CA THR A 105 -13.28 6.12 -9.86
C THR A 105 -13.61 4.87 -10.69
N HIS A 106 -13.66 5.02 -12.01
CA HIS A 106 -13.82 3.87 -12.90
C HIS A 106 -12.65 2.86 -12.85
N ASP A 107 -11.48 3.29 -12.36
CA ASP A 107 -10.28 2.47 -12.22
C ASP A 107 -10.09 1.91 -10.80
N THR A 108 -10.87 2.38 -9.80
CA THR A 108 -10.74 1.85 -8.44
C THR A 108 -11.03 0.35 -8.42
N LYS A 109 -10.15 -0.44 -7.78
CA LYS A 109 -10.29 -1.89 -7.70
C LYS A 109 -11.56 -2.29 -6.97
N ARG A 110 -12.04 -1.47 -6.02
CA ARG A 110 -13.34 -1.61 -5.34
C ARG A 110 -13.95 -0.23 -5.09
N GLY A 111 -15.29 -0.11 -5.12
CA GLY A 111 -16.00 1.12 -4.75
C GLY A 111 -15.85 1.48 -3.27
N GLU A 112 -16.10 2.74 -2.91
CA GLU A 112 -15.89 3.24 -1.54
C GLU A 112 -16.64 2.45 -0.48
N ASP A 113 -17.92 2.15 -0.71
CA ASP A 113 -18.78 1.40 0.21
C ASP A 113 -18.31 -0.05 0.38
N ALA A 114 -17.84 -0.66 -0.69
CA ALA A 114 -17.29 -2.02 -0.64
C ALA A 114 -16.04 -2.05 0.23
N ARG A 115 -15.17 -1.04 0.13
CA ARG A 115 -13.98 -0.92 0.99
C ARG A 115 -14.39 -0.62 2.44
N ALA A 116 -15.34 0.27 2.68
CA ALA A 116 -15.84 0.58 4.03
C ALA A 116 -16.38 -0.68 4.74
N ARG A 117 -17.15 -1.52 4.04
CA ARG A 117 -17.64 -2.81 4.57
C ARG A 117 -16.52 -3.82 4.81
N LEU A 118 -15.49 -3.85 3.96
CA LEU A 118 -14.33 -4.72 4.18
C LEU A 118 -13.51 -4.25 5.39
N TYR A 119 -13.43 -2.95 5.65
CA TYR A 119 -12.74 -2.41 6.82
C TYR A 119 -13.38 -2.83 8.15
N THR A 120 -14.70 -3.01 8.22
CA THR A 120 -15.35 -3.43 9.49
C THR A 120 -14.89 -4.81 9.95
N LEU A 121 -14.39 -5.66 9.04
CA LEU A 121 -13.78 -6.94 9.40
C LEU A 121 -12.55 -6.77 10.31
N THR A 122 -11.91 -5.59 10.26
CA THR A 122 -10.77 -5.26 11.12
C THR A 122 -11.15 -4.95 12.57
N GLU A 123 -12.40 -4.62 12.82
CA GLU A 123 -12.90 -4.30 14.17
C GLU A 123 -13.31 -5.54 14.96
N ALA A 124 -13.67 -6.63 14.26
CA ALA A 124 -14.09 -7.88 14.86
C ALA A 124 -13.41 -9.12 14.21
N PRO A 125 -12.06 -9.19 14.22
CA PRO A 125 -11.32 -10.26 13.54
C PRO A 125 -11.68 -11.66 14.06
N GLU A 126 -11.90 -11.80 15.37
CA GLU A 126 -12.32 -13.08 15.97
C GLU A 126 -13.71 -13.54 15.51
N GLN A 127 -14.64 -12.60 15.29
CA GLN A 127 -15.98 -12.93 14.81
C GLN A 127 -15.93 -13.38 13.34
N TRP A 128 -15.08 -12.72 12.54
CA TRP A 128 -14.84 -13.10 11.15
C TRP A 128 -14.28 -14.53 11.02
N GLU A 129 -13.30 -14.88 11.85
CA GLU A 129 -12.68 -16.20 11.87
C GLU A 129 -13.70 -17.31 12.20
N ARG A 130 -14.62 -17.05 13.15
CA ARG A 130 -15.64 -18.01 13.59
C ARG A 130 -16.83 -18.15 12.64
N MET A 131 -17.02 -17.21 11.71
CA MET A 131 -18.15 -17.26 10.79
C MET A 131 -18.04 -18.54 9.93
N PRO A 132 -19.11 -19.32 9.72
CA PRO A 132 -19.05 -20.49 8.85
C PRO A 132 -18.84 -20.05 7.39
N CYS A 133 -18.14 -20.87 6.61
CA CYS A 133 -18.03 -20.65 5.18
C CYS A 133 -19.27 -21.21 4.47
N PRO A 134 -19.92 -20.46 3.56
CA PRO A 134 -21.22 -20.85 3.02
C PRO A 134 -21.17 -21.98 1.97
N LEU A 135 -20.00 -22.36 1.45
CA LEU A 135 -19.83 -23.47 0.51
C LEU A 135 -19.13 -24.66 1.19
N ALA A 136 -19.37 -25.86 0.68
CA ALA A 136 -18.75 -27.09 1.19
C ALA A 136 -17.22 -26.97 1.04
N ALA A 137 -16.58 -26.75 2.18
CA ALA A 137 -15.18 -26.37 2.29
C ALA A 137 -14.25 -27.51 1.87
N ASP A 138 -13.50 -27.29 0.80
CA ASP A 138 -12.15 -27.83 0.69
C ASP A 138 -11.12 -26.69 0.88
N GLU A 139 -9.84 -27.02 0.96
CA GLU A 139 -8.76 -26.03 1.16
C GLU A 139 -8.62 -25.02 0.00
N SER A 140 -9.29 -25.24 -1.13
CA SER A 140 -9.31 -24.34 -2.28
C SER A 140 -10.46 -23.33 -2.24
N ASP A 141 -11.38 -23.45 -1.27
CA ASP A 141 -12.48 -22.51 -1.10
C ASP A 141 -11.95 -21.08 -0.84
N PRO A 142 -12.28 -20.09 -1.70
CA PRO A 142 -11.85 -18.70 -1.54
C PRO A 142 -12.11 -18.12 -0.15
N CYS A 143 -13.19 -18.53 0.52
CA CYS A 143 -13.51 -18.04 1.85
C CYS A 143 -12.63 -18.70 2.94
N GLN A 144 -12.19 -19.94 2.76
CA GLN A 144 -11.19 -20.58 3.62
C GLN A 144 -9.79 -19.99 3.39
N ILE A 145 -9.41 -19.75 2.14
CA ILE A 145 -8.16 -19.05 1.81
C ILE A 145 -8.17 -17.66 2.45
N PHE A 146 -9.25 -16.90 2.29
CA PHE A 146 -9.35 -15.56 2.86
C PHE A 146 -9.29 -15.58 4.40
N LYS A 147 -9.94 -16.53 5.06
CA LYS A 147 -9.86 -16.70 6.52
C LYS A 147 -8.50 -17.17 7.00
N GLY A 148 -7.86 -18.14 6.34
CA GLY A 148 -6.54 -18.65 6.71
C GLY A 148 -5.44 -17.59 6.63
N TRP A 149 -5.52 -16.69 5.65
CA TRP A 149 -4.63 -15.54 5.57
C TRP A 149 -4.87 -14.56 6.72
N HIS A 150 -6.14 -14.26 7.03
CA HIS A 150 -6.53 -13.38 8.12
C HIS A 150 -6.15 -13.98 9.49
N GLY A 151 -6.45 -15.24 9.81
CA GLY A 151 -6.13 -15.85 11.12
C GLY A 151 -4.63 -15.99 11.43
N ALA A 152 -3.79 -16.29 10.43
CA ALA A 152 -2.39 -16.65 10.68
C ALA A 152 -1.41 -15.47 10.86
N LYS A 153 -1.76 -14.23 10.45
CA LYS A 153 -0.83 -13.08 10.45
C LYS A 153 -1.45 -11.73 10.81
N ILE A 154 -2.67 -11.70 11.33
CA ILE A 154 -3.36 -10.47 11.71
C ILE A 154 -2.76 -9.76 12.92
N GLY A 155 -2.19 -10.48 13.88
CA GLY A 155 -1.79 -9.91 15.18
C GLY A 155 -0.96 -8.63 15.05
N GLY A 156 0.13 -8.66 14.28
CA GLY A 156 1.02 -7.50 14.14
C GLY A 156 0.52 -6.36 13.22
N TYR A 157 -0.28 -6.68 12.19
CA TYR A 157 -0.80 -5.67 11.25
C TYR A 157 -2.07 -4.98 11.78
N MET A 158 -2.87 -5.71 12.56
CA MET A 158 -4.10 -5.20 13.17
C MET A 158 -3.89 -4.57 14.54
N ASP A 159 -2.78 -4.81 15.26
CA ASP A 159 -2.48 -4.01 16.46
C ASP A 159 -2.32 -2.52 16.11
N VAL A 160 -1.80 -2.23 14.91
CA VAL A 160 -1.69 -0.89 14.35
C VAL A 160 -3.05 -0.28 13.98
N ILE A 161 -3.96 -1.08 13.41
CA ILE A 161 -5.28 -0.61 12.93
C ILE A 161 -6.33 -0.62 14.06
N SER A 162 -6.43 -1.70 14.82
CA SER A 162 -7.36 -1.85 15.95
C SER A 162 -6.96 -1.00 17.16
N GLY A 163 -5.66 -0.75 17.37
CA GLY A 163 -5.16 0.14 18.41
C GLY A 163 -5.48 1.61 18.11
N ALA A 164 -5.52 1.99 16.83
CA ALA A 164 -6.03 3.27 16.39
C ALA A 164 -7.56 3.35 16.60
N ASN A 165 -8.33 2.42 16.04
CA ASN A 165 -9.80 2.44 16.12
C ASN A 165 -10.35 2.39 17.56
N ARG A 166 -9.74 1.63 18.48
CA ARG A 166 -10.17 1.62 19.90
C ARG A 166 -9.99 2.96 20.61
N ARG A 167 -8.95 3.75 20.26
CA ARG A 167 -8.77 5.11 20.79
C ARG A 167 -9.76 6.09 20.17
N LEU A 168 -10.07 5.92 18.89
CA LEU A 168 -11.07 6.75 18.21
C LEU A 168 -12.48 6.54 18.78
N ALA A 169 -12.85 5.30 19.11
CA ALA A 169 -14.11 4.99 19.75
C ALA A 169 -14.22 5.58 21.17
N SER A 170 -13.13 5.62 21.95
CA SER A 170 -13.14 6.22 23.30
C SER A 170 -13.20 7.75 23.30
N ASP A 171 -12.60 8.41 22.31
CA ASP A 171 -12.60 9.88 22.20
C ASP A 171 -13.97 10.42 21.79
N VAL A 172 -14.72 9.68 20.96
CA VAL A 172 -16.11 10.03 20.57
C VAL A 172 -17.09 9.92 21.74
N THR A 173 -16.86 9.01 22.70
CA THR A 173 -17.74 8.86 23.88
C THR A 173 -17.47 9.85 25.00
N THR A 174 -16.39 10.64 24.93
CA THR A 174 -15.98 11.56 26.02
C THR A 174 -16.36 13.03 25.75
N THR A 175 -17.02 13.32 24.63
CA THR A 175 -17.48 14.68 24.25
C THR A 175 -19.02 14.81 24.16
N GLY A 176 -19.74 14.03 24.98
CA GLY A 176 -21.19 14.17 25.21
C GLY A 176 -21.51 14.86 26.53
#